data_AF-A0A2E8H3W8-F1
#
_entry.id   AF-A0A2E8H3W8-F1
#
_cell.length_a   1.000
_cell.length_b   1.000
_cell.length_c   1.000
_cell.angle_alpha   90.00
_cell.angle_beta   90.00
_cell.angle_gamma   90.00
#
_symmetry.space_group_name_H-M   'P 1'
#
loop_
_entity.id
_entity.type
_entity.pdbx_description
1 polymer ?
#
loop_
_entity_poly.entity_id
_entity_poly.type
_entity_poly.pdbx_seq_one_letter_code
_entity_poly.pdbx_strand_id
1 'polypeptide(L)'
;MLLIGTVMASADEARGSIQEKRGGWVERIDEVIDVKPGGTLSLDSDRGGITVDAEKRKGVRIIVEKTVDAYTEEEARLVFDRYSVDIARDGNDVEVITESEGRRTRSLQTSIRVVVPHNYNVDVETGGGGIDIGDLVGDVMARTSGGGISVGHIRDGSVDVHTSGGGIHIGSIENGDGEAKTSGGGISVGDVSGDLSVRTSGGGINIGKVAGDLEARTSGGGIQIGSGGTVEAQTGGGGIRVSGSTGAVVVHTSGGGITISDAGGPVTAETSGGGISVDGADGPVVAITSGGGLMIKDVRGSIEAETSGGGITAELAVADPGVDTHCNLETGGGDISIRLPADLHATIDAELQLRRPRREYSITTDFNLDIDENSRRIVARGDINGGGDTIRLRTTNGDIEIEKR
;
A
#
# COMPACT_ATOMS: atom_id res chain seq x y z
N MET A 1 23.14 14.56 -18.73
CA MET A 1 23.88 14.75 -20.00
C MET A 1 24.04 13.39 -20.67
N LEU A 2 23.07 13.03 -21.50
CA LEU A 2 23.15 11.95 -22.47
C LEU A 2 22.26 12.39 -23.63
N LEU A 3 22.90 12.78 -24.74
CA LEU A 3 22.24 13.07 -26.01
C LEU A 3 21.70 11.75 -26.56
N ILE A 4 20.38 11.65 -26.72
CA ILE A 4 19.78 10.71 -27.67
C ILE A 4 19.30 11.57 -28.84
N GLY A 5 20.11 11.58 -29.91
CA GLY A 5 19.75 12.19 -31.17
C GLY A 5 18.84 11.25 -31.95
N THR A 6 17.54 11.54 -31.90
CA THR A 6 16.56 11.05 -32.88
C THR A 6 16.21 12.22 -33.77
N VAL A 7 16.21 12.02 -35.08
CA VAL A 7 15.91 13.04 -36.08
C VAL A 7 14.44 13.42 -35.95
N MET A 8 14.15 14.49 -35.19
CA MET A 8 12.82 15.06 -35.00
C MET A 8 12.30 15.69 -36.31
N ALA A 9 11.07 15.36 -36.68
CA ALA A 9 10.27 16.23 -37.54
C ALA A 9 10.10 17.59 -36.84
N SER A 10 10.02 18.69 -37.60
CA SER A 10 10.10 20.07 -37.09
C SER A 10 9.27 20.29 -35.80
N ALA A 11 9.96 20.57 -34.69
CA ALA A 11 9.34 21.20 -33.52
C ALA A 11 9.06 22.66 -33.90
N ASP A 12 7.77 23.04 -33.94
CA ASP A 12 7.38 24.44 -34.06
C ASP A 12 7.13 24.98 -32.65
N GLU A 13 7.78 26.11 -32.33
CA GLU A 13 7.57 26.84 -31.08
C GLU A 13 6.17 27.47 -31.12
N ALA A 14 5.25 26.98 -30.27
CA ALA A 14 3.86 27.42 -30.28
C ALA A 14 3.68 28.76 -29.56
N ARG A 15 2.99 29.71 -30.20
CA ARG A 15 2.67 31.04 -29.64
C ARG A 15 1.18 31.26 -29.50
N GLY A 16 0.78 31.84 -28.38
CA GLY A 16 -0.63 31.99 -28.01
C GLY A 16 -1.20 33.37 -28.26
N SER A 17 -2.51 33.52 -28.04
CA SER A 17 -3.13 34.83 -27.95
C SER A 17 -2.91 35.43 -26.56
N ILE A 18 -2.47 36.69 -26.49
CA ILE A 18 -2.28 37.43 -25.23
C ILE A 18 -3.51 38.28 -24.94
N GLN A 19 -4.02 38.23 -23.70
CA GLN A 19 -5.16 39.02 -23.25
C GLN A 19 -4.92 39.60 -21.84
N GLU A 20 -5.47 40.79 -21.60
CA GLU A 20 -5.44 41.42 -20.28
C GLU A 20 -6.41 40.72 -19.31
N LYS A 21 -5.96 40.49 -18.07
CA LYS A 21 -6.75 39.98 -16.94
C LYS A 21 -6.64 40.99 -15.80
N ARG A 22 -7.56 40.94 -14.84
CA ARG A 22 -7.55 41.85 -13.68
C ARG A 22 -6.20 41.78 -12.93
N GLY A 23 -5.35 42.77 -13.15
CA GLY A 23 -4.03 42.91 -12.50
C GLY A 23 -2.86 42.21 -13.22
N GLY A 24 -3.04 41.70 -14.44
CA GLY A 24 -1.98 40.99 -15.17
C GLY A 24 -2.39 40.57 -16.59
N TRP A 25 -1.65 39.62 -17.15
CA TRP A 25 -1.79 39.16 -18.54
C TRP A 25 -1.83 37.64 -18.61
N VAL A 26 -2.53 37.12 -19.62
CA VAL A 26 -2.61 35.69 -19.91
C VAL A 26 -2.24 35.45 -21.36
N GLU A 27 -1.32 34.52 -21.61
CA GLU A 27 -1.11 33.92 -22.92
C GLU A 27 -1.78 32.54 -22.94
N ARG A 28 -2.58 32.27 -23.97
CA ARG A 28 -3.21 30.96 -24.19
C ARG A 28 -2.81 30.38 -25.54
N ILE A 29 -2.23 29.20 -25.50
CA ILE A 29 -1.92 28.35 -26.65
C ILE A 29 -2.98 27.24 -26.69
N ASP A 30 -3.57 26.98 -27.84
CA ASP A 30 -4.66 26.00 -28.03
C ASP A 30 -4.45 25.28 -29.35
N GLU A 31 -3.69 24.18 -29.31
CA GLU A 31 -3.28 23.41 -30.47
C GLU A 31 -4.03 22.08 -30.56
N VAL A 32 -4.28 21.62 -31.77
CA VAL A 32 -4.97 20.34 -32.03
C VAL A 32 -4.18 19.52 -33.03
N ILE A 33 -3.81 18.30 -32.63
CA ILE A 33 -3.04 17.35 -33.44
C ILE A 33 -3.90 16.14 -33.77
N ASP A 34 -4.11 15.88 -35.05
CA ASP A 34 -4.95 14.77 -35.52
C ASP A 34 -4.27 13.38 -35.40
N VAL A 35 -4.30 12.77 -34.22
CA VAL A 35 -3.81 11.39 -33.99
C VAL A 35 -4.93 10.34 -34.00
N LYS A 36 -4.53 9.09 -34.19
CA LYS A 36 -5.39 7.92 -33.95
C LYS A 36 -5.19 7.41 -32.50
N PRO A 37 -6.17 6.66 -31.95
CA PRO A 37 -5.99 6.01 -30.66
C PRO A 37 -4.82 5.01 -30.65
N GLY A 38 -4.25 4.77 -29.47
CA GLY A 38 -3.14 3.85 -29.23
C GLY A 38 -1.73 4.45 -29.41
N GLY A 39 -1.61 5.77 -29.52
CA GLY A 39 -0.34 6.48 -29.42
C GLY A 39 -0.03 6.88 -27.97
N THR A 40 1.07 7.60 -27.79
CA THR A 40 1.55 8.07 -26.48
C THR A 40 1.57 9.60 -26.42
N LEU A 41 1.17 10.17 -25.28
CA LEU A 41 1.41 11.56 -24.93
C LEU A 41 2.66 11.59 -24.06
N SER A 42 3.73 12.21 -24.52
CA SER A 42 4.90 12.56 -23.70
C SER A 42 4.83 14.04 -23.37
N LEU A 43 4.79 14.40 -22.09
CA LEU A 43 4.75 15.79 -21.64
C LEU A 43 5.79 16.01 -20.55
N ASP A 44 6.79 16.84 -20.84
CA ASP A 44 7.76 17.31 -19.86
C ASP A 44 7.54 18.80 -19.59
N SER A 45 7.34 19.14 -18.31
CA SER A 45 7.17 20.51 -17.88
C SER A 45 8.05 20.86 -16.69
N ASP A 46 8.77 21.97 -16.77
CA ASP A 46 9.58 22.42 -15.63
C ASP A 46 8.74 23.05 -14.51
N ARG A 47 7.45 23.34 -14.76
CA ARG A 47 6.51 24.01 -13.85
C ARG A 47 5.05 23.85 -14.27
N GLY A 48 4.14 23.96 -13.32
CA GLY A 48 2.70 24.00 -13.56
C GLY A 48 2.04 22.66 -13.37
N GLY A 49 0.75 22.71 -13.02
CA GLY A 49 -0.09 21.52 -12.95
C GLY A 49 -0.42 21.00 -14.34
N ILE A 50 -0.52 19.68 -14.44
CA ILE A 50 -0.90 18.98 -15.67
C ILE A 50 -2.25 18.32 -15.44
N THR A 51 -3.19 18.55 -16.35
CA THR A 51 -4.46 17.82 -16.40
C THR A 51 -4.55 17.09 -17.73
N VAL A 52 -4.76 15.78 -17.70
CA VAL A 52 -4.98 14.95 -18.88
C VAL A 52 -6.41 14.40 -18.81
N ASP A 53 -7.26 14.87 -19.71
CA ASP A 53 -8.62 14.37 -19.86
C ASP A 53 -8.71 13.38 -21.02
N ALA A 54 -9.51 12.34 -20.85
CA ALA A 54 -9.82 11.39 -21.91
C ALA A 54 -11.22 11.63 -22.47
N GLU A 55 -11.33 11.83 -23.79
CA GLU A 55 -12.62 12.07 -24.46
C GLU A 55 -12.80 11.15 -25.69
N LYS A 56 -14.07 10.95 -26.08
CA LYS A 56 -14.43 10.33 -27.37
C LYS A 56 -14.23 11.32 -28.52
N ARG A 57 -12.98 11.69 -28.76
CA ARG A 57 -12.58 12.62 -29.83
C ARG A 57 -11.54 12.02 -30.76
N LYS A 58 -11.35 12.68 -31.90
CA LYS A 58 -10.18 12.49 -32.76
C LYS A 58 -9.13 13.51 -32.36
N GLY A 59 -7.88 13.08 -32.35
CA GLY A 59 -6.75 13.93 -32.05
C GLY A 59 -6.57 14.30 -30.59
N VAL A 60 -5.40 14.85 -30.31
CA VAL A 60 -4.98 15.38 -29.03
C VAL A 60 -5.13 16.90 -29.07
N ARG A 61 -5.74 17.50 -28.06
CA ARG A 61 -5.81 18.97 -27.91
C ARG A 61 -4.95 19.39 -26.74
N ILE A 62 -4.06 20.34 -26.98
CA ILE A 62 -3.10 20.85 -26.00
C ILE A 62 -3.48 22.29 -25.71
N ILE A 63 -3.77 22.59 -24.44
CA ILE A 63 -4.08 23.94 -23.97
C ILE A 63 -3.02 24.31 -22.94
N VAL A 64 -2.19 25.29 -23.25
CA VAL A 64 -1.21 25.86 -22.31
C VAL A 64 -1.65 27.28 -21.96
N GLU A 65 -1.89 27.54 -20.69
CA GLU A 65 -2.20 28.87 -20.17
C GLU A 65 -1.05 29.37 -19.29
N LYS A 66 -0.50 30.52 -19.66
CA LYS A 66 0.56 31.23 -18.93
C LYS A 66 -0.03 32.52 -18.37
N THR A 67 0.10 32.74 -17.06
CA THR A 67 -0.38 33.97 -16.39
C THR A 67 0.78 34.69 -15.72
N VAL A 68 0.86 36.00 -15.89
CA VAL A 68 1.87 36.84 -15.21
C VAL A 68 1.25 38.15 -14.73
N ASP A 69 1.63 38.57 -13.52
CA ASP A 69 1.36 39.93 -13.05
C ASP A 69 2.35 40.91 -13.72
N ALA A 70 1.85 41.78 -14.59
CA ALA A 70 2.64 42.79 -15.29
C ALA A 70 1.76 44.02 -15.61
N TYR A 71 2.38 45.20 -15.75
CA TYR A 71 1.65 46.45 -15.97
C TYR A 71 1.36 46.72 -17.44
N THR A 72 2.17 46.19 -18.37
CA THR A 72 1.98 46.35 -19.82
C THR A 72 2.07 45.01 -20.55
N GLU A 73 1.51 44.96 -21.76
CA GLU A 73 1.57 43.78 -22.63
C GLU A 73 3.02 43.45 -23.02
N GLU A 74 3.85 44.46 -23.27
CA GLU A 74 5.25 44.23 -23.67
C GLU A 74 6.05 43.58 -22.53
N GLU A 75 5.83 44.01 -21.29
CA GLU A 75 6.44 43.40 -20.10
C GLU A 75 5.99 41.94 -19.96
N ALA A 76 4.71 41.66 -20.13
CA ALA A 76 4.17 40.31 -20.07
C ALA A 76 4.75 39.41 -21.18
N ARG A 77 4.82 39.92 -22.41
CA ARG A 77 5.36 39.19 -23.56
C ARG A 77 6.82 38.79 -23.35
N LEU A 78 7.64 39.67 -22.78
CA LEU A 78 9.04 39.32 -22.43
C LEU A 78 9.15 38.19 -21.39
N VAL A 79 8.14 38.00 -20.54
CA VAL A 79 8.10 36.87 -19.60
C VAL A 79 7.62 35.61 -20.28
N PHE A 80 6.60 35.70 -21.14
CA PHE A 80 6.06 34.58 -21.90
C PHE A 80 7.05 34.01 -22.91
N ASP A 81 7.81 34.87 -23.60
CA ASP A 81 8.85 34.48 -24.57
C ASP A 81 10.02 33.73 -23.90
N ARG A 82 10.19 33.84 -22.59
CA ARG A 82 11.20 33.06 -21.83
C ARG A 82 10.68 31.70 -21.39
N TYR A 83 9.48 31.33 -21.78
CA TYR A 83 8.88 30.04 -21.48
C TYR A 83 8.43 29.41 -22.79
N SER A 84 9.30 28.58 -23.34
CA SER A 84 9.06 27.90 -24.62
C SER A 84 8.04 26.78 -24.46
N VAL A 85 7.30 26.54 -25.54
CA VAL A 85 6.32 25.46 -25.64
C VAL A 85 6.56 24.80 -26.98
N ASP A 86 7.29 23.70 -26.97
CA ASP A 86 7.62 22.92 -28.14
C ASP A 86 6.65 21.75 -28.25
N ILE A 87 5.99 21.66 -29.41
CA ILE A 87 5.01 20.62 -29.69
C ILE A 87 5.46 19.87 -30.94
N ALA A 88 5.66 18.57 -30.80
CA ALA A 88 6.06 17.70 -31.89
C ALA A 88 5.12 16.49 -32.01
N ARG A 89 5.11 15.90 -33.19
CA ARG A 89 4.34 14.72 -33.50
C ARG A 89 5.17 13.73 -34.31
N ASP A 90 5.19 12.49 -33.88
CA ASP A 90 5.69 11.36 -34.66
C ASP A 90 4.60 10.28 -34.79
N GLY A 91 4.09 10.05 -35.99
CA GLY A 91 3.02 9.08 -36.21
C GLY A 91 1.74 9.39 -35.42
N ASN A 92 1.45 8.60 -34.37
CA ASN A 92 0.35 8.85 -33.44
C ASN A 92 0.83 9.39 -32.10
N ASP A 93 2.12 9.54 -31.87
CA ASP A 93 2.69 10.03 -30.63
C ASP A 93 2.78 11.56 -30.66
N VAL A 94 2.57 12.16 -29.50
CA VAL A 94 2.57 13.60 -29.30
C VAL A 94 3.54 13.91 -28.18
N GLU A 95 4.50 14.78 -28.47
CA GLU A 95 5.48 15.26 -27.50
C GLU A 95 5.23 16.75 -27.23
N VAL A 96 5.20 17.10 -25.96
CA VAL A 96 5.02 18.47 -25.47
C VAL A 96 6.13 18.76 -24.47
N ILE A 97 7.03 19.67 -24.81
CA ILE A 97 8.11 20.11 -23.91
C ILE A 97 7.85 21.56 -23.56
N THR A 98 7.85 21.86 -22.26
CA THR A 98 7.67 23.22 -21.77
C THR A 98 8.76 23.57 -20.76
N GLU A 99 9.59 24.54 -21.10
CA GLU A 99 10.76 24.87 -20.32
C GLU A 99 10.97 26.37 -20.16
N SER A 100 11.74 26.70 -19.13
CA SER A 100 12.04 28.08 -18.77
C SER A 100 13.44 28.45 -19.18
N GLU A 101 13.56 29.47 -20.02
CA GLU A 101 14.86 29.99 -20.41
C GLU A 101 15.47 30.87 -19.31
N GLY A 102 16.64 30.46 -18.82
CA GLY A 102 17.41 31.23 -17.85
C GLY A 102 16.81 31.24 -16.44
N ARG A 103 16.77 32.42 -15.80
CA ARG A 103 16.36 32.52 -14.39
C ARG A 103 14.83 32.49 -14.28
N ARG A 104 14.30 31.47 -13.58
CA ARG A 104 12.86 31.32 -13.35
C ARG A 104 12.20 32.60 -12.80
N THR A 105 11.24 33.12 -13.55
CA THR A 105 10.34 34.19 -13.10
C THR A 105 9.33 33.63 -12.12
N ARG A 106 9.34 34.12 -10.86
CA ARG A 106 8.46 33.61 -9.79
C ARG A 106 6.99 33.97 -9.95
N SER A 107 6.68 35.05 -10.68
CA SER A 107 5.30 35.51 -10.91
C SER A 107 4.62 34.81 -12.09
N LEU A 108 5.34 33.98 -12.86
CA LEU A 108 4.77 33.25 -13.99
C LEU A 108 4.11 31.96 -13.47
N GLN A 109 2.79 31.89 -13.60
CA GLN A 109 1.98 30.71 -13.35
C GLN A 109 1.66 30.00 -14.66
N THR A 110 1.77 28.67 -14.67
CA THR A 110 1.45 27.86 -15.84
C THR A 110 0.44 26.77 -15.46
N SER A 111 -0.51 26.51 -16.36
CA SER A 111 -1.35 25.32 -16.31
C SER A 111 -1.43 24.68 -17.69
N ILE A 112 -1.26 23.37 -17.74
CA ILE A 112 -1.28 22.60 -18.98
C ILE A 112 -2.45 21.63 -18.90
N ARG A 113 -3.35 21.71 -19.89
CA ARG A 113 -4.46 20.78 -20.04
C ARG A 113 -4.35 20.10 -21.39
N VAL A 114 -4.30 18.78 -21.38
CA VAL A 114 -4.28 17.97 -22.60
C VAL A 114 -5.53 17.10 -22.63
N VAL A 115 -6.19 17.05 -23.79
CA VAL A 115 -7.32 16.15 -24.02
C VAL A 115 -6.88 15.10 -25.03
N VAL A 116 -6.86 13.85 -24.61
CA VAL A 116 -6.42 12.69 -25.42
C VAL A 116 -7.62 11.79 -25.78
N PRO A 117 -7.49 10.91 -26.79
CA PRO A 117 -8.43 9.82 -27.01
C PRO A 117 -8.47 8.86 -25.80
N HIS A 118 -9.60 8.17 -25.55
CA HIS A 118 -9.68 7.21 -24.44
C HIS A 118 -8.66 6.06 -24.49
N ASN A 119 -8.29 5.59 -25.68
CA ASN A 119 -7.23 4.60 -25.83
C ASN A 119 -5.95 5.34 -26.22
N TYR A 120 -5.08 5.54 -25.24
CA TYR A 120 -3.86 6.31 -25.37
C TYR A 120 -2.98 6.11 -24.14
N ASN A 121 -1.67 6.08 -24.34
CA ASN A 121 -0.72 6.05 -23.24
C ASN A 121 -0.34 7.47 -22.82
N VAL A 122 -0.03 7.66 -21.56
CA VAL A 122 0.29 8.98 -20.98
C VAL A 122 1.58 8.86 -20.18
N ASP A 123 2.61 9.59 -20.59
CA ASP A 123 3.86 9.81 -19.86
C ASP A 123 3.99 11.30 -19.58
N VAL A 124 3.80 11.68 -18.32
CA VAL A 124 3.74 13.08 -17.89
C VAL A 124 4.69 13.34 -16.74
N GLU A 125 5.53 14.36 -16.88
CA GLU A 125 6.44 14.82 -15.86
C GLU A 125 6.25 16.32 -15.60
N THR A 126 6.22 16.72 -14.32
CA THR A 126 6.27 18.13 -13.94
C THR A 126 7.25 18.41 -12.79
N GLY A 127 8.04 19.47 -12.96
CA GLY A 127 8.90 20.03 -11.92
C GLY A 127 8.13 20.69 -10.77
N GLY A 128 6.82 20.94 -10.90
CA GLY A 128 5.99 21.38 -9.78
C GLY A 128 4.55 21.66 -10.14
N GLY A 129 3.61 21.15 -9.34
CA GLY A 129 2.18 21.19 -9.61
C GLY A 129 1.58 19.79 -9.45
N GLY A 130 0.26 19.73 -9.23
CA GLY A 130 -0.43 18.44 -9.24
C GLY A 130 -0.54 17.88 -10.66
N ILE A 131 -0.62 16.56 -10.75
CA ILE A 131 -0.98 15.85 -11.97
C ILE A 131 -2.36 15.23 -11.76
N ASP A 132 -3.28 15.49 -12.68
CA ASP A 132 -4.61 14.88 -12.69
C ASP A 132 -4.82 14.20 -14.04
N ILE A 133 -5.04 12.89 -14.02
CA ILE A 133 -5.22 12.06 -15.21
C ILE A 133 -6.57 11.37 -15.08
N GLY A 134 -7.47 11.59 -16.04
CA GLY A 134 -8.77 10.96 -16.08
C GLY A 134 -8.72 9.46 -16.41
N ASP A 135 -9.90 8.87 -16.62
CA ASP A 135 -10.03 7.46 -16.97
C ASP A 135 -9.46 7.17 -18.37
N LEU A 136 -8.59 6.15 -18.50
CA LEU A 136 -7.90 5.81 -19.75
C LEU A 136 -7.88 4.30 -20.00
N VAL A 137 -7.65 3.96 -21.26
CA VAL A 137 -7.26 2.61 -21.71
C VAL A 137 -5.83 2.70 -22.23
N GLY A 138 -4.88 2.06 -21.56
CA GLY A 138 -3.44 2.16 -21.86
C GLY A 138 -2.59 2.49 -20.64
N ASP A 139 -1.29 2.62 -20.87
CA ASP A 139 -0.30 2.82 -19.80
C ASP A 139 -0.26 4.26 -19.30
N VAL A 140 -0.08 4.43 -17.98
CA VAL A 140 0.07 5.73 -17.33
C VAL A 140 1.36 5.79 -16.54
N MET A 141 2.22 6.73 -16.90
CA MET A 141 3.44 7.10 -16.18
C MET A 141 3.33 8.56 -15.77
N ALA A 142 3.36 8.85 -14.46
CA ALA A 142 3.22 10.22 -13.96
C ALA A 142 4.24 10.54 -12.87
N ARG A 143 5.02 11.60 -13.07
CA ARG A 143 6.06 12.04 -12.11
C ARG A 143 5.91 13.51 -11.77
N THR A 144 5.86 13.84 -10.48
CA THR A 144 5.94 15.25 -10.04
C THR A 144 6.91 15.44 -8.89
N SER A 145 7.68 16.53 -8.95
CA SER A 145 8.55 16.93 -7.83
C SER A 145 7.76 17.56 -6.67
N GLY A 146 6.51 17.98 -6.88
CA GLY A 146 5.68 18.52 -5.81
C GLY A 146 4.22 18.72 -6.22
N GLY A 147 3.28 18.45 -5.31
CA GLY A 147 1.86 18.33 -5.62
C GLY A 147 1.38 16.88 -5.51
N GLY A 148 0.06 16.68 -5.52
CA GLY A 148 -0.53 15.33 -5.52
C GLY A 148 -0.67 14.79 -6.94
N ILE A 149 -0.76 13.47 -7.05
CA ILE A 149 -1.12 12.79 -8.31
C ILE A 149 -2.50 12.16 -8.11
N SER A 150 -3.41 12.44 -9.04
CA SER A 150 -4.72 11.81 -9.14
C SER A 150 -4.78 11.09 -10.49
N VAL A 151 -5.05 9.79 -10.46
CA VAL A 151 -5.29 8.97 -11.65
C VAL A 151 -6.68 8.35 -11.49
N GLY A 152 -7.49 8.42 -12.54
CA GLY A 152 -8.80 7.80 -12.59
C GLY A 152 -8.74 6.26 -12.67
N HIS A 153 -9.69 5.68 -13.39
CA HIS A 153 -9.77 4.25 -13.64
C HIS A 153 -9.01 3.92 -14.93
N ILE A 154 -8.01 3.05 -14.81
CA ILE A 154 -7.16 2.62 -15.92
C ILE A 154 -7.55 1.19 -16.32
N ARG A 155 -7.67 0.96 -17.63
CA ARG A 155 -7.97 -0.36 -18.20
C ARG A 155 -6.90 -0.78 -19.18
N ASP A 156 -6.60 -2.08 -19.21
CA ASP A 156 -5.68 -2.71 -20.17
C ASP A 156 -4.34 -1.97 -20.26
N GLY A 157 -3.74 -1.66 -19.11
CA GLY A 157 -2.48 -0.92 -18.99
C GLY A 157 -1.99 -0.80 -17.56
N SER A 158 -0.70 -0.51 -17.41
CA SER A 158 -0.04 -0.38 -16.11
C SER A 158 0.04 1.08 -15.65
N VAL A 159 0.13 1.28 -14.34
CA VAL A 159 0.21 2.61 -13.72
C VAL A 159 1.49 2.74 -12.89
N ASP A 160 2.38 3.66 -13.26
CA ASP A 160 3.60 4.03 -12.52
C ASP A 160 3.53 5.50 -12.10
N VAL A 161 3.32 5.76 -10.81
CA VAL A 161 3.16 7.12 -10.29
C VAL A 161 4.11 7.46 -9.14
N HIS A 162 4.82 8.59 -9.28
CA HIS A 162 5.83 9.02 -8.34
C HIS A 162 5.70 10.51 -7.98
N THR A 163 5.58 10.83 -6.68
CA THR A 163 5.62 12.24 -6.21
C THR A 163 6.44 12.43 -4.95
N SER A 164 7.21 13.51 -4.85
CA SER A 164 8.00 13.76 -3.63
C SER A 164 7.20 14.33 -2.45
N GLY A 165 5.98 14.85 -2.67
CA GLY A 165 5.29 15.66 -1.64
C GLY A 165 3.83 15.30 -1.39
N GLY A 166 2.98 15.42 -2.40
CA GLY A 166 1.52 15.28 -2.23
C GLY A 166 1.08 13.83 -2.03
N GLY A 167 -0.23 13.65 -1.84
CA GLY A 167 -0.83 12.32 -1.85
C GLY A 167 -0.95 11.75 -3.25
N ILE A 168 -1.11 10.44 -3.33
CA ILE A 168 -1.41 9.73 -4.58
C ILE A 168 -2.80 9.13 -4.44
N HIS A 169 -3.64 9.37 -5.43
CA HIS A 169 -4.91 8.68 -5.59
C HIS A 169 -4.93 7.96 -6.95
N ILE A 170 -5.27 6.67 -6.94
CA ILE A 170 -5.52 5.87 -8.13
C ILE A 170 -6.93 5.26 -7.99
N GLY A 171 -7.79 5.46 -8.97
CA GLY A 171 -9.17 4.96 -8.98
C GLY A 171 -9.23 3.43 -8.97
N SER A 172 -8.82 2.79 -10.07
CA SER A 172 -8.68 1.33 -10.18
C SER A 172 -7.77 0.97 -11.36
N ILE A 173 -7.23 -0.25 -11.36
CA ILE A 173 -6.42 -0.79 -12.46
C ILE A 173 -7.00 -2.14 -12.91
N GLU A 174 -7.71 -2.11 -14.04
CA GLU A 174 -8.31 -3.28 -14.69
C GLU A 174 -7.34 -3.83 -15.75
N ASN A 175 -7.05 -5.13 -15.72
CA ASN A 175 -6.07 -5.85 -16.54
C ASN A 175 -4.67 -5.18 -16.59
N GLY A 176 -4.10 -4.86 -15.43
CA GLY A 176 -2.76 -4.27 -15.34
C GLY A 176 -2.22 -4.17 -13.92
N ASP A 177 -0.94 -3.80 -13.83
CA ASP A 177 -0.19 -3.67 -12.58
C ASP A 177 -0.08 -2.21 -12.13
N GLY A 178 0.18 -1.99 -10.84
CA GLY A 178 0.33 -0.67 -10.25
C GLY A 178 1.61 -0.50 -9.44
N GLU A 179 2.25 0.66 -9.59
CA GLU A 179 3.29 1.16 -8.71
C GLU A 179 3.00 2.61 -8.29
N ALA A 180 3.02 2.86 -6.98
CA ALA A 180 2.81 4.19 -6.42
C ALA A 180 3.84 4.50 -5.33
N LYS A 181 4.62 5.58 -5.51
CA LYS A 181 5.57 6.03 -4.48
C LYS A 181 5.46 7.51 -4.15
N THR A 182 5.43 7.81 -2.84
CA THR A 182 5.63 9.18 -2.36
C THR A 182 6.50 9.29 -1.12
N SER A 183 7.01 10.47 -0.80
CA SER A 183 7.75 10.72 0.45
C SER A 183 6.88 11.38 1.53
N GLY A 184 5.73 11.96 1.17
CA GLY A 184 4.94 12.81 2.08
C GLY A 184 3.52 12.31 2.32
N GLY A 185 2.67 12.43 1.29
CA GLY A 185 1.24 12.21 1.42
C GLY A 185 0.84 10.74 1.66
N GLY A 186 -0.46 10.55 1.90
CA GLY A 186 -1.07 9.23 1.90
C GLY A 186 -1.25 8.71 0.47
N ILE A 187 -1.36 7.39 0.36
CA ILE A 187 -1.65 6.72 -0.90
C ILE A 187 -3.00 6.01 -0.78
N SER A 188 -3.88 6.25 -1.75
CA SER A 188 -5.19 5.61 -1.86
C SER A 188 -5.32 4.97 -3.24
N VAL A 189 -5.35 3.64 -3.29
CA VAL A 189 -5.53 2.86 -4.52
C VAL A 189 -6.83 2.07 -4.37
N GLY A 190 -7.72 2.12 -5.36
CA GLY A 190 -8.89 1.23 -5.37
C GLY A 190 -8.52 -0.20 -5.75
N ASP A 191 -9.37 -0.84 -6.56
CA ASP A 191 -9.19 -2.24 -6.93
C ASP A 191 -8.14 -2.40 -8.05
N VAL A 192 -7.29 -3.41 -7.94
CA VAL A 192 -6.22 -3.75 -8.88
C VAL A 192 -6.33 -5.23 -9.24
N SER A 193 -6.32 -5.51 -10.54
CA SER A 193 -6.43 -6.88 -11.07
C SER A 193 -5.08 -7.60 -11.23
N GLY A 194 -3.98 -6.86 -11.35
CA GLY A 194 -2.62 -7.38 -11.35
C GLY A 194 -1.93 -7.22 -10.00
N ASP A 195 -0.61 -7.02 -10.04
CA ASP A 195 0.24 -6.80 -8.88
C ASP A 195 0.25 -5.31 -8.49
N LEU A 196 0.50 -5.04 -7.20
CA LEU A 196 0.53 -3.68 -6.67
C LEU A 196 1.71 -3.44 -5.70
N SER A 197 2.51 -2.43 -5.97
CA SER A 197 3.60 -1.95 -5.10
C SER A 197 3.35 -0.52 -4.66
N VAL A 198 3.18 -0.30 -3.34
CA VAL A 198 2.86 1.01 -2.76
C VAL A 198 3.86 1.37 -1.67
N ARG A 199 4.50 2.54 -1.80
CA ARG A 199 5.48 3.02 -0.81
C ARG A 199 5.26 4.49 -0.44
N THR A 200 5.16 4.79 0.85
CA THR A 200 5.22 6.18 1.37
C THR A 200 6.14 6.31 2.58
N SER A 201 6.56 7.53 2.95
CA SER A 201 7.29 7.73 4.22
C SER A 201 6.43 8.39 5.30
N GLY A 202 5.40 9.16 4.93
CA GLY A 202 4.59 9.93 5.88
C GLY A 202 3.18 9.37 6.09
N GLY A 203 2.37 9.43 5.04
CA GLY A 203 0.94 9.16 5.12
C GLY A 203 0.56 7.68 5.35
N GLY A 204 -0.74 7.47 5.54
CA GLY A 204 -1.34 6.14 5.54
C GLY A 204 -1.53 5.59 4.13
N ILE A 205 -1.68 4.27 4.06
CA ILE A 205 -1.95 3.54 2.82
C ILE A 205 -3.33 2.91 2.94
N ASN A 206 -4.22 3.21 2.00
CA ASN A 206 -5.51 2.55 1.87
C ASN A 206 -5.57 1.89 0.49
N ILE A 207 -5.80 0.58 0.46
CA ILE A 207 -5.83 -0.23 -0.74
C ILE A 207 -7.14 -1.01 -0.76
N GLY A 208 -7.80 -1.03 -1.92
CA GLY A 208 -8.97 -1.86 -2.19
C GLY A 208 -8.60 -3.35 -2.27
N LYS A 209 -9.12 -4.02 -3.29
CA LYS A 209 -8.81 -5.42 -3.57
C LYS A 209 -7.71 -5.52 -4.60
N VAL A 210 -6.69 -6.32 -4.31
CA VAL A 210 -5.64 -6.68 -5.26
C VAL A 210 -5.79 -8.17 -5.56
N ALA A 211 -5.89 -8.53 -6.84
CA ALA A 211 -5.99 -9.94 -7.23
C ALA A 211 -4.62 -10.63 -7.30
N GLY A 212 -3.56 -9.88 -7.63
CA GLY A 212 -2.17 -10.35 -7.61
C GLY A 212 -1.45 -10.09 -6.29
N ASP A 213 -0.12 -10.06 -6.35
CA ASP A 213 0.74 -9.83 -5.19
C ASP A 213 0.74 -8.34 -4.79
N LEU A 214 0.73 -8.09 -3.48
CA LEU A 214 0.65 -6.76 -2.90
C LEU A 214 1.82 -6.50 -1.94
N GLU A 215 2.61 -5.48 -2.24
CA GLU A 215 3.61 -4.90 -1.33
C GLU A 215 3.19 -3.49 -0.89
N ALA A 216 3.02 -3.26 0.42
CA ALA A 216 2.67 -1.96 0.98
C ALA A 216 3.62 -1.54 2.10
N ARG A 217 4.36 -0.44 1.92
CA ARG A 217 5.33 0.05 2.94
C ARG A 217 5.11 1.51 3.30
N THR A 218 5.05 1.82 4.60
CA THR A 218 5.09 3.19 5.12
C THR A 218 6.00 3.34 6.33
N SER A 219 6.47 4.54 6.67
CA SER A 219 7.21 4.78 7.93
C SER A 219 6.33 5.37 9.04
N GLY A 220 5.20 5.98 8.70
CA GLY A 220 4.36 6.72 9.63
C GLY A 220 2.95 6.14 9.80
N GLY A 221 2.10 6.33 8.79
CA GLY A 221 0.68 6.00 8.86
C GLY A 221 0.34 4.51 9.02
N GLY A 222 -0.95 4.22 9.20
CA GLY A 222 -1.48 2.86 9.17
C GLY A 222 -1.64 2.34 7.74
N ILE A 223 -1.72 1.02 7.62
CA ILE A 223 -1.98 0.33 6.35
C ILE A 223 -3.32 -0.38 6.46
N GLN A 224 -4.22 -0.10 5.52
CA GLN A 224 -5.51 -0.78 5.39
C GLN A 224 -5.60 -1.43 4.01
N ILE A 225 -5.80 -2.74 4.00
CA ILE A 225 -5.88 -3.55 2.79
C ILE A 225 -7.23 -4.27 2.79
N GLY A 226 -7.98 -4.08 1.71
CA GLY A 226 -9.23 -4.80 1.45
C GLY A 226 -8.95 -6.28 1.25
N SER A 227 -8.24 -6.64 0.18
CA SER A 227 -7.73 -8.00 -0.01
C SER A 227 -6.49 -8.04 -0.91
N GLY A 228 -5.73 -9.12 -0.86
CA GLY A 228 -4.60 -9.38 -1.77
C GLY A 228 -4.49 -10.84 -2.21
N GLY A 229 -3.67 -11.10 -3.23
CA GLY A 229 -3.16 -12.42 -3.57
C GLY A 229 -2.22 -12.91 -2.48
N THR A 230 -0.94 -12.53 -2.58
CA THR A 230 0.01 -12.51 -1.45
C THR A 230 0.07 -11.10 -0.88
N VAL A 231 0.18 -10.94 0.43
CA VAL A 231 0.26 -9.62 1.08
C VAL A 231 1.55 -9.49 1.87
N GLU A 232 2.38 -8.51 1.52
CA GLU A 232 3.50 -8.04 2.33
C GLU A 232 3.25 -6.58 2.75
N ALA A 233 3.10 -6.33 4.06
CA ALA A 233 2.85 -4.98 4.55
C ALA A 233 3.76 -4.58 5.72
N GLN A 234 4.35 -3.39 5.66
CA GLN A 234 5.25 -2.90 6.70
C GLN A 234 4.98 -1.44 7.07
N THR A 235 4.84 -1.14 8.37
CA THR A 235 4.80 0.24 8.86
C THR A 235 5.68 0.51 10.08
N GLY A 236 6.28 1.69 10.14
CA GLY A 236 7.05 2.12 11.33
C GLY A 236 6.19 2.63 12.49
N GLY A 237 4.92 3.00 12.26
CA GLY A 237 4.11 3.72 13.25
C GLY A 237 2.69 3.16 13.44
N GLY A 238 1.86 3.22 12.41
CA GLY A 238 0.44 2.84 12.51
C GLY A 238 0.17 1.34 12.70
N GLY A 239 -1.12 0.99 12.79
CA GLY A 239 -1.57 -0.40 12.74
C GLY A 239 -1.69 -0.92 11.31
N ILE A 240 -1.73 -2.24 11.17
CA ILE A 240 -1.95 -2.92 9.88
C ILE A 240 -3.26 -3.68 9.96
N ARG A 241 -4.15 -3.46 8.99
CA ARG A 241 -5.39 -4.21 8.82
C ARG A 241 -5.41 -4.87 7.45
N VAL A 242 -5.49 -6.19 7.42
CA VAL A 242 -5.70 -7.00 6.21
C VAL A 242 -7.03 -7.70 6.34
N SER A 243 -8.00 -7.35 5.49
CA SER A 243 -9.36 -7.93 5.60
C SER A 243 -9.46 -9.30 4.92
N GLY A 244 -8.59 -9.60 3.96
CA GLY A 244 -8.56 -10.90 3.30
C GLY A 244 -7.29 -11.13 2.48
N SER A 245 -6.89 -12.38 2.32
CA SER A 245 -5.82 -12.78 1.41
C SER A 245 -6.13 -14.15 0.83
N THR A 246 -5.87 -14.37 -0.46
CA THR A 246 -5.98 -15.73 -1.03
C THR A 246 -4.71 -16.56 -0.82
N GLY A 247 -3.60 -15.91 -0.44
CA GLY A 247 -2.29 -16.51 -0.23
C GLY A 247 -1.66 -16.07 1.09
N ALA A 248 -0.32 -16.06 1.14
CA ALA A 248 0.43 -15.76 2.35
C ALA A 248 0.29 -14.29 2.79
N VAL A 249 0.37 -14.05 4.10
CA VAL A 249 0.31 -12.71 4.70
C VAL A 249 1.53 -12.50 5.59
N VAL A 250 2.38 -11.54 5.24
CA VAL A 250 3.58 -11.16 5.99
C VAL A 250 3.45 -9.70 6.39
N VAL A 251 3.30 -9.43 7.69
CA VAL A 251 3.04 -8.07 8.18
C VAL A 251 3.90 -7.72 9.38
N HIS A 252 4.50 -6.52 9.34
CA HIS A 252 5.38 -6.04 10.40
C HIS A 252 5.08 -4.58 10.77
N THR A 253 4.93 -4.28 12.06
CA THR A 253 4.84 -2.88 12.54
C THR A 253 5.59 -2.62 13.83
N SER A 254 6.28 -1.49 13.95
CA SER A 254 6.94 -1.14 15.22
C SER A 254 5.99 -0.53 16.26
N GLY A 255 4.75 -0.19 15.90
CA GLY A 255 3.85 0.60 16.73
C GLY A 255 2.47 -0.03 16.95
N GLY A 256 1.58 0.13 15.98
CA GLY A 256 0.17 -0.25 16.13
C GLY A 256 -0.09 -1.76 16.25
N GLY A 257 -1.38 -2.10 16.44
CA GLY A 257 -1.85 -3.48 16.40
C GLY A 257 -1.96 -4.01 14.96
N ILE A 258 -1.99 -5.34 14.86
CA ILE A 258 -2.18 -6.05 13.59
C ILE A 258 -3.54 -6.75 13.66
N THR A 259 -4.33 -6.63 12.60
CA THR A 259 -5.59 -7.37 12.45
C THR A 259 -5.62 -8.01 11.08
N ILE A 260 -5.72 -9.33 11.05
CA ILE A 260 -5.86 -10.15 9.86
C ILE A 260 -7.17 -10.92 10.03
N SER A 261 -8.13 -10.71 9.14
CA SER A 261 -9.40 -11.44 9.18
C SER A 261 -9.23 -12.79 8.51
N ASP A 262 -9.13 -12.87 7.19
CA ASP A 262 -8.98 -14.15 6.48
C ASP A 262 -7.64 -14.26 5.74
N ALA A 263 -6.97 -15.40 5.85
CA ALA A 263 -5.79 -15.73 5.06
C ALA A 263 -5.88 -17.15 4.46
N GLY A 264 -5.85 -17.26 3.14
CA GLY A 264 -5.82 -18.53 2.41
C GLY A 264 -4.47 -19.25 2.44
N GLY A 265 -3.50 -18.76 3.23
CA GLY A 265 -2.15 -19.30 3.32
C GLY A 265 -1.48 -19.01 4.68
N PRO A 266 -0.16 -19.18 4.79
CA PRO A 266 0.58 -18.94 6.03
C PRO A 266 0.57 -17.45 6.42
N VAL A 267 0.60 -17.19 7.72
CA VAL A 267 0.61 -15.85 8.30
C VAL A 267 1.87 -15.64 9.14
N THR A 268 2.57 -14.55 8.90
CA THR A 268 3.62 -14.04 9.78
C THR A 268 3.26 -12.61 10.17
N ALA A 269 3.03 -12.38 11.46
CA ALA A 269 2.62 -11.09 12.00
C ALA A 269 3.53 -10.69 13.16
N GLU A 270 4.19 -9.54 13.06
CA GLU A 270 5.09 -9.07 14.11
C GLU A 270 4.84 -7.62 14.48
N THR A 271 4.77 -7.32 15.77
CA THR A 271 4.74 -5.93 16.25
C THR A 271 5.50 -5.70 17.55
N SER A 272 5.94 -4.47 17.79
CA SER A 272 6.57 -4.10 19.08
C SER A 272 5.63 -3.44 20.06
N GLY A 273 4.45 -2.97 19.64
CA GLY A 273 3.59 -2.12 20.49
C GLY A 273 2.17 -2.61 20.74
N GLY A 274 1.48 -3.12 19.71
CA GLY A 274 0.07 -3.48 19.78
C GLY A 274 -0.20 -4.99 19.82
N GLY A 275 -1.45 -5.36 20.13
CA GLY A 275 -1.91 -6.74 20.01
C GLY A 275 -2.00 -7.22 18.57
N ILE A 276 -1.96 -8.54 18.38
CA ILE A 276 -2.16 -9.19 17.08
C ILE A 276 -3.46 -9.98 17.16
N SER A 277 -4.33 -9.78 16.17
CA SER A 277 -5.54 -10.57 15.98
C SER A 277 -5.50 -11.23 14.61
N VAL A 278 -5.58 -12.55 14.57
CA VAL A 278 -5.73 -13.38 13.36
C VAL A 278 -7.03 -14.17 13.51
N ASP A 279 -7.97 -14.05 12.57
CA ASP A 279 -9.32 -14.62 12.65
C ASP A 279 -9.65 -15.53 11.46
N GLY A 280 -8.77 -16.49 11.18
CA GLY A 280 -8.88 -17.40 10.03
C GLY A 280 -7.57 -17.49 9.26
N ALA A 281 -6.96 -18.68 9.28
CA ALA A 281 -5.78 -18.97 8.47
C ALA A 281 -5.82 -20.43 7.97
N ASP A 282 -5.71 -20.62 6.66
CA ASP A 282 -5.63 -21.95 6.04
C ASP A 282 -4.22 -22.58 6.11
N GLY A 283 -3.25 -21.88 6.72
CA GLY A 283 -1.87 -22.34 6.94
C GLY A 283 -1.33 -22.01 8.33
N PRO A 284 -0.01 -22.22 8.57
CA PRO A 284 0.62 -21.95 9.85
C PRO A 284 0.65 -20.46 10.19
N VAL A 285 0.59 -20.14 11.48
CA VAL A 285 0.58 -18.76 12.00
C VAL A 285 1.78 -18.54 12.92
N VAL A 286 2.57 -17.53 12.61
CA VAL A 286 3.61 -16.98 13.49
C VAL A 286 3.19 -15.57 13.90
N ALA A 287 2.98 -15.34 15.21
CA ALA A 287 2.51 -14.08 15.75
C ALA A 287 3.38 -13.64 16.94
N ILE A 288 4.15 -12.58 16.79
CA ILE A 288 5.10 -12.12 17.80
C ILE A 288 4.81 -10.67 18.17
N THR A 289 4.58 -10.40 19.46
CA THR A 289 4.49 -9.01 19.95
C THR A 289 5.31 -8.74 21.21
N SER A 290 5.85 -7.53 21.35
CA SER A 290 6.42 -7.10 22.63
C SER A 290 5.39 -6.47 23.56
N GLY A 291 4.22 -6.06 23.06
CA GLY A 291 3.18 -5.40 23.85
C GLY A 291 1.78 -5.72 23.34
N GLY A 292 0.89 -6.15 24.24
CA GLY A 292 -0.49 -6.51 23.91
C GLY A 292 -0.73 -8.02 23.85
N GLY A 293 -2.01 -8.40 23.82
CA GLY A 293 -2.43 -9.79 23.71
C GLY A 293 -2.38 -10.32 22.28
N LEU A 294 -2.31 -11.64 22.18
CA LEU A 294 -2.41 -12.37 20.92
C LEU A 294 -3.76 -13.08 20.89
N MET A 295 -4.55 -12.83 19.86
CA MET A 295 -5.80 -13.53 19.59
C MET A 295 -5.68 -14.21 18.24
N ILE A 296 -5.63 -15.54 18.24
CA ILE A 296 -5.40 -16.34 17.05
C ILE A 296 -6.54 -17.35 16.98
N LYS A 297 -7.40 -17.26 15.97
CA LYS A 297 -8.59 -18.09 15.83
C LYS A 297 -8.64 -18.77 14.48
N ASP A 298 -9.35 -19.89 14.46
CA ASP A 298 -9.66 -20.69 13.28
C ASP A 298 -8.45 -20.97 12.38
N VAL A 299 -7.37 -21.48 12.99
CA VAL A 299 -6.13 -21.82 12.28
C VAL A 299 -6.11 -23.29 11.86
N ARG A 300 -5.79 -23.55 10.58
CA ARG A 300 -5.67 -24.89 9.98
C ARG A 300 -4.20 -25.30 9.77
N GLY A 301 -3.37 -25.06 10.77
CA GLY A 301 -1.93 -25.37 10.76
C GLY A 301 -1.31 -25.09 12.13
N SER A 302 0.02 -25.08 12.21
CA SER A 302 0.74 -24.81 13.45
C SER A 302 0.59 -23.37 13.93
N ILE A 303 0.78 -23.14 15.24
CA ILE A 303 0.71 -21.82 15.86
C ILE A 303 1.98 -21.55 16.67
N GLU A 304 2.75 -20.55 16.28
CA GLU A 304 3.84 -19.98 17.07
C GLU A 304 3.42 -18.58 17.54
N ALA A 305 3.23 -18.41 18.85
CA ALA A 305 2.72 -17.17 19.41
C ALA A 305 3.56 -16.74 20.61
N GLU A 306 4.19 -15.57 20.52
CA GLU A 306 5.06 -15.05 21.58
C GLU A 306 4.68 -13.61 21.97
N THR A 307 4.44 -13.37 23.27
CA THR A 307 4.26 -12.01 23.79
C THR A 307 5.03 -11.73 25.07
N SER A 308 5.61 -10.54 25.20
CA SER A 308 6.21 -10.13 26.47
C SER A 308 5.17 -9.61 27.49
N GLY A 309 4.00 -9.16 27.04
CA GLY A 309 2.99 -8.58 27.91
C GLY A 309 1.60 -8.65 27.33
N GLY A 310 0.75 -9.50 27.90
CA GLY A 310 -0.59 -9.79 27.41
C GLY A 310 -0.89 -11.29 27.48
N GLY A 311 -2.17 -11.64 27.41
CA GLY A 311 -2.60 -13.03 27.30
C GLY A 311 -2.51 -13.55 25.86
N ILE A 312 -2.47 -14.87 25.72
CA ILE A 312 -2.56 -15.55 24.43
C ILE A 312 -3.87 -16.33 24.41
N THR A 313 -4.71 -16.07 23.42
CA THR A 313 -5.88 -16.89 23.13
C THR A 313 -5.68 -17.51 21.75
N ALA A 314 -5.62 -18.83 21.69
CA ALA A 314 -5.42 -19.58 20.46
C ALA A 314 -6.54 -20.61 20.24
N GLU A 315 -6.99 -20.78 19.00
CA GLU A 315 -7.96 -21.80 18.62
C GLU A 315 -7.51 -22.53 17.36
N LEU A 316 -7.31 -23.84 17.50
CA LEU A 316 -6.95 -24.73 16.40
C LEU A 316 -8.22 -25.28 15.74
N ALA A 317 -8.30 -25.19 14.42
CA ALA A 317 -9.41 -25.61 13.58
C ALA A 317 -9.00 -26.69 12.56
N VAL A 318 -8.08 -27.57 12.95
CA VAL A 318 -7.58 -28.63 12.07
C VAL A 318 -8.54 -29.82 12.08
N ALA A 319 -8.88 -30.29 10.89
CA ALA A 319 -9.68 -31.51 10.69
C ALA A 319 -8.90 -32.63 9.98
N ASP A 320 -7.73 -32.32 9.40
CA ASP A 320 -6.90 -33.29 8.68
C ASP A 320 -5.74 -33.77 9.58
N PRO A 321 -5.67 -35.07 9.91
CA PRO A 321 -4.60 -35.64 10.73
C PRO A 321 -3.20 -35.62 10.07
N GLY A 322 -3.09 -35.25 8.79
CA GLY A 322 -1.80 -35.12 8.09
C GLY A 322 -1.15 -33.73 8.18
N VAL A 323 -1.82 -32.75 8.79
CA VAL A 323 -1.31 -31.38 8.93
C VAL A 323 -0.50 -31.26 10.21
N ASP A 324 0.63 -30.54 10.15
CA ASP A 324 1.40 -30.19 11.35
C ASP A 324 0.57 -29.27 12.26
N THR A 325 0.32 -29.74 13.47
CA THR A 325 -0.54 -29.11 14.47
C THR A 325 0.21 -28.62 15.69
N HIS A 326 1.54 -28.54 15.64
CA HIS A 326 2.31 -28.07 16.78
C HIS A 326 1.88 -26.66 17.19
N CYS A 327 1.89 -26.41 18.49
CA CYS A 327 1.64 -25.09 19.04
C CYS A 327 2.74 -24.74 20.03
N ASN A 328 3.32 -23.56 19.89
CA ASN A 328 4.25 -22.98 20.85
C ASN A 328 3.72 -21.61 21.27
N LEU A 329 3.10 -21.56 22.46
CA LEU A 329 2.53 -20.33 23.01
C LEU A 329 3.35 -19.91 24.23
N GLU A 330 4.01 -18.75 24.16
CA GLU A 330 4.86 -18.24 25.23
C GLU A 330 4.49 -16.78 25.59
N THR A 331 4.17 -16.54 26.87
CA THR A 331 3.96 -15.18 27.39
C THR A 331 4.82 -14.86 28.61
N GLY A 332 5.41 -13.66 28.63
CA GLY A 332 6.13 -13.12 29.78
C GLY A 332 5.22 -12.72 30.95
N GLY A 333 3.93 -12.55 30.69
CA GLY A 333 2.92 -12.21 31.70
C GLY A 333 1.53 -12.05 31.10
N GLY A 334 0.61 -12.93 31.53
CA GLY A 334 -0.75 -13.02 31.05
C GLY A 334 -1.22 -14.47 31.00
N ASP A 335 -2.52 -14.67 30.86
CA ASP A 335 -3.11 -16.01 30.82
C ASP A 335 -2.97 -16.59 29.40
N ILE A 336 -2.81 -17.91 29.31
CA ILE A 336 -2.85 -18.65 28.05
C ILE A 336 -4.14 -19.45 28.01
N SER A 337 -4.94 -19.26 26.99
CA SER A 337 -6.12 -20.08 26.71
C SER A 337 -5.99 -20.69 25.32
N ILE A 338 -6.07 -22.01 25.23
CA ILE A 338 -6.02 -22.73 23.97
C ILE A 338 -7.23 -23.66 23.83
N ARG A 339 -7.86 -23.62 22.64
CA ARG A 339 -8.93 -24.54 22.25
C ARG A 339 -8.42 -25.52 21.22
N LEU A 340 -8.60 -26.81 21.52
CA LEU A 340 -8.13 -27.92 20.69
C LEU A 340 -9.32 -28.81 20.26
N PRO A 341 -9.30 -29.36 19.03
CA PRO A 341 -10.25 -30.40 18.64
C PRO A 341 -10.21 -31.59 19.62
N ALA A 342 -11.38 -32.10 20.01
CA ALA A 342 -11.47 -33.17 21.01
C ALA A 342 -10.81 -34.49 20.56
N ASP A 343 -10.72 -34.72 19.25
CA ASP A 343 -10.12 -35.87 18.58
C ASP A 343 -8.65 -35.64 18.15
N LEU A 344 -8.05 -34.50 18.48
CA LEU A 344 -6.67 -34.19 18.15
C LEU A 344 -5.70 -35.21 18.78
N HIS A 345 -4.74 -35.67 18.00
CA HIS A 345 -3.63 -36.51 18.44
C HIS A 345 -2.43 -35.63 18.77
N ALA A 346 -2.17 -35.38 20.05
CA ALA A 346 -1.15 -34.41 20.47
C ALA A 346 -0.56 -34.74 21.84
N THR A 347 0.64 -34.24 22.12
CA THR A 347 1.28 -34.32 23.44
C THR A 347 1.32 -32.92 24.06
N ILE A 348 0.74 -32.77 25.25
CA ILE A 348 0.72 -31.50 25.99
C ILE A 348 1.97 -31.38 26.87
N ASP A 349 2.64 -30.23 26.79
CA ASP A 349 3.69 -29.78 27.73
C ASP A 349 3.42 -28.33 28.14
N ALA A 350 2.64 -28.16 29.22
CA ALA A 350 2.30 -26.87 29.77
C ALA A 350 3.13 -26.58 31.04
N GLU A 351 3.78 -25.42 31.09
CA GLU A 351 4.55 -24.95 32.24
C GLU A 351 4.16 -23.52 32.63
N LEU A 352 3.77 -23.34 33.89
CA LEU A 352 3.49 -22.07 34.52
C LEU A 352 4.56 -21.79 35.57
N GLN A 353 5.35 -20.74 35.38
CA GLN A 353 6.38 -20.32 36.34
C GLN A 353 5.81 -19.37 37.39
N LEU A 354 6.04 -19.69 38.67
CA LEU A 354 5.61 -18.88 39.81
C LEU A 354 6.76 -17.98 40.27
N ARG A 355 6.68 -16.68 39.97
CA ARG A 355 7.68 -15.68 40.36
C ARG A 355 7.06 -14.63 41.27
N ARG A 356 7.23 -14.80 42.59
CA ARG A 356 6.62 -13.92 43.62
C ARG A 356 5.10 -13.79 43.40
N PRO A 357 4.35 -14.92 43.47
CA PRO A 357 2.93 -14.92 43.16
C PRO A 357 2.17 -13.96 44.08
N ARG A 358 1.23 -13.20 43.50
CA ARG A 358 0.35 -12.25 44.22
C ARG A 358 -1.03 -12.84 44.51
N ARG A 359 -1.37 -13.94 43.82
CA ARG A 359 -2.60 -14.73 43.94
C ARG A 359 -2.26 -16.19 43.67
N GLU A 360 -3.25 -17.05 43.87
CA GLU A 360 -3.20 -18.43 43.39
C GLU A 360 -3.35 -18.46 41.87
N TYR A 361 -2.58 -19.32 41.23
CA TYR A 361 -2.58 -19.58 39.80
C TYR A 361 -2.80 -21.08 39.57
N SER A 362 -3.35 -21.45 38.42
CA SER A 362 -3.70 -22.83 38.13
C SER A 362 -3.58 -23.17 36.64
N ILE A 363 -3.47 -24.47 36.37
CA ILE A 363 -3.65 -25.03 35.03
C ILE A 363 -4.98 -25.80 35.03
N THR A 364 -5.92 -25.38 34.19
CA THR A 364 -7.23 -26.03 34.03
C THR A 364 -7.30 -26.70 32.66
N THR A 365 -7.81 -27.93 32.61
CA THR A 365 -7.90 -28.69 31.36
C THR A 365 -9.12 -29.59 31.29
N ASP A 366 -9.71 -29.71 30.10
CA ASP A 366 -10.76 -30.69 29.77
C ASP A 366 -10.20 -32.08 29.40
N PHE A 367 -8.87 -32.19 29.26
CA PHE A 367 -8.18 -33.42 28.91
C PHE A 367 -7.63 -34.11 30.16
N ASN A 368 -7.41 -35.42 30.08
CA ASN A 368 -6.85 -36.18 31.19
C ASN A 368 -5.32 -36.01 31.20
N LEU A 369 -4.82 -35.00 31.92
CA LEU A 369 -3.40 -34.68 32.03
C LEU A 369 -2.91 -34.91 33.47
N ASP A 370 -1.64 -35.29 33.60
CA ASP A 370 -0.94 -35.35 34.87
C ASP A 370 -0.49 -33.94 35.27
N ILE A 371 -1.03 -33.42 36.37
CA ILE A 371 -0.71 -32.10 36.90
C ILE A 371 0.18 -32.26 38.14
N ASP A 372 1.37 -31.65 38.10
CA ASP A 372 2.31 -31.57 39.22
C ASP A 372 2.53 -30.11 39.61
N GLU A 373 2.37 -29.82 40.91
CA GLU A 373 2.48 -28.47 41.47
C GLU A 373 3.52 -28.43 42.59
N ASN A 374 4.37 -27.40 42.55
CA ASN A 374 5.27 -27.06 43.64
C ASN A 374 5.39 -25.54 43.80
N SER A 375 6.16 -25.11 44.80
CA SER A 375 6.32 -23.69 45.16
C SER A 375 6.96 -22.79 44.08
N ARG A 376 7.48 -23.35 42.98
CA ARG A 376 8.16 -22.61 41.90
C ARG A 376 7.45 -22.71 40.56
N ARG A 377 6.66 -23.75 40.31
CA ARG A 377 5.98 -23.97 39.02
C ARG A 377 4.80 -24.93 39.15
N ILE A 378 3.89 -24.81 38.19
CA ILE A 378 2.81 -25.78 37.92
C ILE A 378 3.06 -26.35 36.52
N VAL A 379 2.99 -27.67 36.38
CA VAL A 379 3.26 -28.38 35.12
C VAL A 379 2.11 -29.32 34.83
N ALA A 380 1.60 -29.31 33.59
CA ALA A 380 0.63 -30.29 33.11
C ALA A 380 1.18 -31.01 31.88
N ARG A 381 1.21 -32.34 31.93
CA ARG A 381 1.74 -33.19 30.86
C ARG A 381 0.84 -34.38 30.59
N GLY A 382 0.79 -34.81 29.34
CA GLY A 382 0.05 -36.00 28.95
C GLY A 382 -0.20 -36.07 27.46
N ASP A 383 -0.57 -37.27 27.02
CA ASP A 383 -0.94 -37.52 25.63
C ASP A 383 -2.45 -37.43 25.45
N ILE A 384 -2.88 -36.71 24.43
CA ILE A 384 -4.25 -36.66 23.94
C ILE A 384 -4.37 -37.67 22.79
N ASN A 385 -5.36 -38.56 22.87
CA ASN A 385 -5.70 -39.56 21.84
C ASN A 385 -4.53 -40.46 21.38
N GLY A 386 -3.49 -40.65 22.20
CA GLY A 386 -2.32 -41.48 21.86
C GLY A 386 -1.08 -40.69 21.45
N GLY A 387 -1.06 -39.37 21.66
CA GLY A 387 0.09 -38.50 21.42
C GLY A 387 0.15 -37.99 19.98
N GLY A 388 1.18 -37.21 19.66
CA GLY A 388 1.37 -36.63 18.33
C GLY A 388 2.24 -35.38 18.37
N ASP A 389 1.85 -34.35 17.63
CA ASP A 389 2.54 -33.06 17.66
C ASP A 389 2.48 -32.44 19.05
N THR A 390 3.50 -31.66 19.39
CA THR A 390 3.62 -31.08 20.73
C THR A 390 2.87 -29.75 20.82
N ILE A 391 2.02 -29.64 21.84
CA ILE A 391 1.39 -28.39 22.26
C ILE A 391 2.13 -27.90 23.50
N ARG A 392 2.99 -26.91 23.30
CA ARG A 392 3.82 -26.30 24.35
C ARG A 392 3.23 -24.96 24.77
N LEU A 393 2.98 -24.83 26.07
CA LEU A 393 2.39 -23.63 26.67
C LEU A 393 3.30 -23.13 27.80
N ARG A 394 3.71 -21.86 27.77
CA ARG A 394 4.62 -21.28 28.76
C ARG A 394 4.18 -19.90 29.21
N THR A 395 3.95 -19.73 30.50
CA THR A 395 3.64 -18.42 31.08
C THR A 395 4.35 -18.19 32.41
N THR A 396 4.51 -16.93 32.79
CA THR A 396 4.95 -16.52 34.13
C THR A 396 3.80 -15.80 34.84
N ASN A 397 3.38 -16.32 36.00
CA ASN A 397 2.30 -15.74 36.81
C ASN A 397 1.01 -15.48 36.00
N GLY A 398 0.58 -16.40 35.16
CA GLY A 398 -0.69 -16.37 34.44
C GLY A 398 -1.30 -17.75 34.40
N ASP A 399 -2.63 -17.84 34.39
CA ASP A 399 -3.33 -19.13 34.34
C ASP A 399 -3.17 -19.76 32.94
N ILE A 400 -3.24 -21.09 32.87
CA ILE A 400 -3.29 -21.83 31.61
C ILE A 400 -4.62 -22.57 31.54
N GLU A 401 -5.38 -22.34 30.48
CA GLU A 401 -6.65 -23.00 30.18
C GLU A 401 -6.53 -23.81 28.89
N ILE A 402 -6.85 -25.10 28.95
CA ILE A 402 -6.81 -26.02 27.81
C ILE A 402 -8.20 -26.63 27.64
N GLU A 403 -8.97 -26.08 26.72
CA GLU A 403 -10.38 -26.43 26.50
C GLU A 403 -10.55 -27.34 25.28
N LYS A 404 -11.59 -28.18 25.33
CA LYS A 404 -12.09 -28.86 24.13
C LYS A 404 -12.97 -27.92 23.33
N ARG A 405 -12.83 -27.98 22.00
CA ARG A 405 -13.75 -27.34 21.06
C ARG A 405 -14.96 -28.21 20.74
#